data_AF-A0A7J6NNP0-F1
#
_entry.id   AF-A0A7J6NNP0-F1
#
_cell.length_a   1.000
_cell.length_b   1.000
_cell.length_c   1.000
_cell.angle_alpha   90.00
_cell.angle_beta   90.00
_cell.angle_gamma   90.00
#
_symmetry.space_group_name_H-M   'P 1'
#
loop_
_entity.id
_entity.type
_entity.pdbx_description
1 polymer ?
#
loop_
_entity_poly.entity_id
_entity_poly.type
_entity_poly.pdbx_seq_one_letter_code
_entity_poly.pdbx_strand_id
1 'polypeptide(L)'
;MPVSGGGRGGGGDGGHRASRGGTLAAAFIGLLVSLACLTTVFPLFVSSPSGTLARASISGQTFLAARSQSAGPVPSGSWSFSSVGGLAKWLLASMGIFTILSAGRNRSSRSTRWRAKGNSSTSTDPWVFRKQLQRSDNYYRPDATSLRSMRQRLREVHNSSLVEEIQSSPGYTLTVGNITFKLAEAHGFCWGVERAVAIAYESRRRYPDKTIWMTNEVIHNPTVNRNLEKLGIRYIPRDAANQKDFSVAEAGDVVVLPAFGAAVKEMVELKRKGVIIVDTTCPWVSKVWSSVERHKKGDYTSIIHGKSKHEETIATSSFAEKYLILKDLKEAEYVCKFMLNKNREQLVDAFFEKFPADRYSVGFDPLVDL
;
A
#
# COMPACT_ATOMS: atom_id res chain seq x y z
N MET A 1 3.35 65.98 -52.71
CA MET A 1 2.92 66.18 -54.11
C MET A 1 1.95 65.04 -54.46
N PRO A 2 0.62 65.29 -54.49
CA PRO A 2 -0.40 64.26 -54.70
C PRO A 2 -0.97 64.30 -56.14
N VAL A 3 -1.49 63.17 -56.61
CA VAL A 3 -2.39 63.03 -57.78
C VAL A 3 -3.28 61.82 -57.45
N SER A 4 -4.49 61.96 -56.88
CA SER A 4 -5.81 62.34 -57.41
C SER A 4 -6.45 61.32 -58.37
N GLY A 5 -7.63 60.83 -57.97
CA GLY A 5 -8.64 60.14 -58.80
C GLY A 5 -9.32 59.01 -58.00
N GLY A 6 -10.60 58.99 -57.64
CA GLY A 6 -11.76 59.80 -58.02
C GLY A 6 -12.85 58.93 -58.65
N GLY A 7 -13.95 58.65 -57.93
CA GLY A 7 -15.19 58.03 -58.44
C GLY A 7 -15.90 57.18 -57.37
N ARG A 8 -16.85 57.70 -56.58
CA ARG A 8 -18.32 57.82 -56.82
C ARG A 8 -19.00 56.45 -57.07
N GLY A 9 -20.07 56.03 -56.38
CA GLY A 9 -20.90 56.64 -55.34
C GLY A 9 -22.17 55.81 -55.06
N GLY A 10 -22.93 56.22 -54.04
CA GLY A 10 -24.37 55.94 -53.80
C GLY A 10 -24.69 54.56 -53.22
N GLY A 11 -25.44 54.37 -52.13
CA GLY A 11 -26.36 55.25 -51.40
C GLY A 11 -27.71 54.53 -51.19
N GLY A 12 -28.25 54.56 -49.96
CA GLY A 12 -29.59 54.03 -49.59
C GLY A 12 -29.48 52.80 -48.67
N ASP A 13 -29.52 52.87 -47.35
CA ASP A 13 -30.35 53.61 -46.37
C ASP A 13 -31.73 52.97 -46.10
N GLY A 14 -32.06 52.87 -44.81
CA GLY A 14 -33.24 52.22 -44.24
C GLY A 14 -32.85 51.12 -43.23
N GLY A 15 -32.95 51.26 -41.92
CA GLY A 15 -33.66 52.24 -41.10
C GLY A 15 -34.48 51.51 -40.05
N HIS A 16 -34.16 51.77 -38.77
CA HIS A 16 -35.05 51.67 -37.59
C HIS A 16 -35.45 50.26 -37.06
N ARG A 17 -35.47 49.97 -35.74
CA ARG A 17 -35.25 50.74 -34.50
C ARG A 17 -35.24 49.77 -33.29
N ALA A 18 -34.39 50.07 -32.29
CA ALA A 18 -34.51 49.87 -30.82
C ALA A 18 -35.00 48.52 -30.24
N SER A 19 -34.49 48.01 -29.11
CA SER A 19 -34.23 48.66 -27.82
C SER A 19 -33.42 47.70 -26.94
N ARG A 20 -32.32 48.17 -26.32
CA ARG A 20 -32.14 48.44 -24.87
C ARG A 20 -32.25 47.23 -23.90
N GLY A 21 -31.16 47.05 -23.15
CA GLY A 21 -31.11 46.41 -21.84
C GLY A 21 -30.58 44.97 -21.90
N GLY A 22 -29.51 44.57 -21.22
CA GLY A 22 -28.69 45.24 -20.23
C GLY A 22 -27.47 44.36 -19.92
N THR A 23 -26.43 45.01 -19.46
CA THR A 23 -25.36 44.49 -18.61
C THR A 23 -25.78 43.28 -17.76
N LEU A 24 -25.12 42.13 -17.97
CA LEU A 24 -24.77 41.06 -17.01
C LEU A 24 -24.49 39.74 -17.78
N ALA A 25 -23.36 39.66 -18.46
CA ALA A 25 -22.86 38.40 -19.03
C ALA A 25 -21.37 38.20 -18.70
N ALA A 26 -21.00 38.58 -17.47
CA ALA A 26 -19.69 38.33 -16.87
C ALA A 26 -19.90 37.95 -15.39
N ALA A 27 -20.76 36.97 -15.12
CA ALA A 27 -20.96 36.41 -13.77
C ALA A 27 -21.75 35.09 -13.80
N PHE A 28 -21.45 34.11 -14.68
CA PHE A 28 -22.14 32.80 -14.62
C PHE A 28 -21.32 31.58 -15.07
N ILE A 29 -19.99 31.66 -15.02
CA ILE A 29 -19.10 30.47 -15.05
C ILE A 29 -18.13 30.56 -13.85
N GLY A 30 -18.70 30.85 -12.68
CA GLY A 30 -17.97 31.00 -11.41
C GLY A 30 -18.72 30.38 -10.23
N LEU A 31 -19.71 29.52 -10.48
CA LEU A 31 -20.53 28.91 -9.43
C LEU A 31 -20.96 27.47 -9.79
N LEU A 32 -20.01 26.64 -10.20
CA LEU A 32 -20.22 25.18 -10.30
C LEU A 32 -18.98 24.35 -9.89
N VAL A 33 -18.00 24.98 -9.24
CA VAL A 33 -16.83 24.29 -8.64
C VAL A 33 -16.73 24.52 -7.12
N SER A 34 -17.62 25.32 -6.51
CA SER A 34 -17.63 25.56 -5.05
C SER A 34 -18.66 24.75 -4.26
N LEU A 35 -19.36 23.77 -4.85
CA LEU A 35 -20.39 22.97 -4.16
C LEU A 35 -20.17 21.45 -4.19
N ALA A 36 -18.93 21.01 -4.44
CA ALA A 36 -18.52 19.60 -4.25
C ALA A 36 -17.44 19.46 -3.16
N CYS A 37 -17.28 20.48 -2.31
CA CYS A 37 -16.33 20.50 -1.20
C CYS A 37 -17.03 20.90 0.10
N LEU A 38 -18.15 20.25 0.42
CA LEU A 38 -18.82 20.37 1.74
C LEU A 38 -19.84 19.24 1.93
N THR A 39 -19.34 18.01 2.02
CA THR A 39 -20.01 16.92 2.77
C THR A 39 -18.96 16.15 3.59
N THR A 40 -18.14 16.89 4.33
CA THR A 40 -17.54 16.38 5.56
C THR A 40 -18.58 16.52 6.66
N VAL A 41 -19.13 15.38 7.08
CA VAL A 41 -19.97 15.30 8.28
C VAL A 41 -19.10 15.67 9.49
N PHE A 42 -19.25 16.90 9.98
CA PHE A 42 -18.88 17.26 11.34
C PHE A 42 -19.96 16.70 12.28
N PRO A 43 -19.64 15.83 13.26
CA PRO A 43 -20.57 15.60 14.35
C PRO A 43 -20.54 16.84 15.26
N LEU A 44 -21.61 17.64 15.18
CA LEU A 44 -22.03 18.50 16.28
C LEU A 44 -22.36 17.58 17.47
N PHE A 45 -21.50 17.61 18.49
CA PHE A 45 -21.81 17.01 19.78
C PHE A 45 -22.94 17.80 20.43
N VAL A 46 -24.15 17.26 20.36
CA VAL A 46 -25.22 17.59 21.30
C VAL A 46 -25.16 16.52 22.39
N SER A 47 -24.79 16.96 23.60
CA SER A 47 -24.82 16.12 24.79
C SER A 47 -26.23 15.58 25.04
N SER A 48 -26.35 14.26 25.18
CA SER A 48 -27.50 13.61 25.84
C SER A 48 -26.97 12.61 26.86
N PRO A 49 -27.49 12.61 28.11
CA PRO A 49 -26.97 11.80 29.19
C PRO A 49 -27.63 10.42 29.16
N SER A 50 -27.04 9.46 28.47
CA SER A 50 -27.20 8.02 28.76
C SER A 50 -26.37 7.15 27.82
N GLY A 51 -25.36 6.49 28.41
CA GLY A 51 -24.99 5.09 28.13
C GLY A 51 -24.68 4.67 26.68
N THR A 52 -23.39 4.33 26.49
CA THR A 52 -22.82 3.38 25.51
C THR A 52 -22.14 4.01 24.28
N LEU A 53 -20.80 4.12 24.34
CA LEU A 53 -19.94 4.46 23.21
C LEU A 53 -19.44 3.19 22.52
N ALA A 54 -19.84 2.98 21.27
CA ALA A 54 -19.25 1.98 20.38
C ALA A 54 -17.98 2.54 19.72
N ARG A 55 -16.88 1.79 19.80
CA ARG A 55 -15.53 2.17 19.35
C ARG A 55 -15.35 1.82 17.86
N ALA A 56 -15.21 2.82 17.00
CA ALA A 56 -14.80 2.64 15.60
C ALA A 56 -13.33 3.08 15.42
N SER A 57 -12.48 2.16 14.97
CA SER A 57 -11.06 2.41 14.66
C SER A 57 -10.92 3.01 13.27
N ILE A 58 -10.29 4.18 13.17
CA ILE A 58 -9.96 4.86 11.92
C ILE A 58 -8.59 4.38 11.45
N SER A 59 -8.52 3.65 10.34
CA SER A 59 -7.26 3.45 9.60
C SER A 59 -7.14 4.54 8.54
N GLY A 60 -6.31 5.54 8.79
CA GLY A 60 -6.01 6.59 7.81
C GLY A 60 -4.90 6.15 6.84
N GLN A 61 -5.25 5.91 5.58
CA GLN A 61 -4.36 6.08 4.44
C GLN A 61 -5.20 6.54 3.23
N THR A 62 -4.94 7.76 2.77
CA THR A 62 -5.54 8.34 1.56
C THR A 62 -4.53 8.21 0.44
N PHE A 63 -4.91 7.58 -0.68
CA PHE A 63 -4.09 7.54 -1.89
C PHE A 63 -4.88 8.14 -3.04
N LEU A 64 -4.26 9.08 -3.76
CA LEU A 64 -4.74 9.60 -5.03
C LEU A 64 -4.21 8.70 -6.16
N ALA A 65 -5.08 8.35 -7.10
CA ALA A 65 -4.70 7.80 -8.40
C ALA A 65 -4.91 8.92 -9.44
N ALA A 66 -3.86 9.30 -10.16
CA ALA A 66 -3.95 10.21 -11.30
C ALA A 66 -4.10 9.39 -12.59
N ARG A 67 -5.03 9.77 -13.46
CA ARG A 67 -5.25 9.15 -14.78
C ARG A 67 -4.93 10.20 -15.84
N SER A 68 -4.04 9.90 -16.79
CA SER A 68 -3.91 10.68 -18.01
C SER A 68 -5.09 10.36 -18.94
N GLN A 69 -5.80 11.39 -19.41
CA GLN A 69 -6.87 11.24 -20.40
C GLN A 69 -6.36 11.70 -21.77
N SER A 70 -6.22 10.77 -22.71
CA SER A 70 -6.33 11.09 -24.15
C SER A 70 -7.76 10.76 -24.59
N ALA A 71 -8.46 11.77 -25.11
CA ALA A 71 -9.86 11.73 -25.48
C ALA A 71 -10.17 10.82 -26.67
N GLY A 72 -11.33 10.15 -26.62
CA GLY A 72 -12.02 9.51 -27.74
C GLY A 72 -13.54 9.56 -27.50
N PRO A 73 -14.39 9.62 -28.54
CA PRO A 73 -15.78 10.03 -28.39
C PRO A 73 -16.65 8.95 -27.76
N VAL A 74 -17.54 9.36 -26.85
CA VAL A 74 -18.54 8.53 -26.18
C VAL A 74 -19.76 8.37 -27.11
N PRO A 75 -20.29 7.16 -27.36
CA PRO A 75 -21.56 7.00 -28.04
C PRO A 75 -22.72 7.30 -27.09
N SER A 76 -23.69 8.06 -27.58
CA SER A 76 -24.95 8.37 -26.90
C SER A 76 -25.81 7.11 -26.75
N GLY A 77 -26.02 6.66 -25.52
CA GLY A 77 -26.98 5.61 -25.18
C GLY A 77 -27.73 5.98 -23.91
N SER A 78 -29.02 6.25 -24.05
CA SER A 78 -29.96 6.48 -22.95
C SER A 78 -30.22 5.19 -22.19
N TRP A 79 -30.02 5.19 -20.87
CA TRP A 79 -30.51 4.14 -19.97
C TRP A 79 -31.20 4.78 -18.77
N SER A 80 -32.47 4.44 -18.63
CA SER A 80 -33.36 4.76 -17.51
C SER A 80 -33.20 3.69 -16.42
N PHE A 81 -32.98 4.11 -15.17
CA PHE A 81 -33.29 3.37 -13.93
C PHE A 81 -34.64 3.95 -13.43
N SER A 82 -35.59 3.27 -12.82
CA SER A 82 -35.64 1.98 -12.13
C SER A 82 -37.05 1.80 -11.57
N SER A 83 -37.57 0.57 -11.51
CA SER A 83 -38.65 0.21 -10.59
C SER A 83 -38.38 -1.15 -9.94
N VAL A 84 -38.22 -1.12 -8.62
CA VAL A 84 -38.62 -2.12 -7.60
C VAL A 84 -38.17 -3.57 -7.79
N GLY A 85 -37.29 -4.05 -6.89
CA GLY A 85 -36.99 -5.48 -6.79
C GLY A 85 -35.89 -5.83 -5.79
N GLY A 86 -36.01 -5.39 -4.53
CA GLY A 86 -34.99 -5.59 -3.50
C GLY A 86 -35.56 -5.87 -2.11
N LEU A 87 -36.50 -6.82 -1.99
CA LEU A 87 -37.10 -7.21 -0.72
C LEU A 87 -37.24 -8.74 -0.53
N ALA A 88 -36.50 -9.55 -1.29
CA ALA A 88 -36.62 -11.01 -1.25
C ALA A 88 -35.28 -11.77 -1.26
N LYS A 89 -34.27 -11.28 -0.52
CA LYS A 89 -33.00 -12.02 -0.32
C LYS A 89 -32.49 -12.07 1.12
N TRP A 90 -33.34 -11.76 2.10
CA TRP A 90 -32.97 -11.74 3.52
C TRP A 90 -33.75 -12.72 4.42
N LEU A 91 -34.40 -13.75 3.86
CA LEU A 91 -35.28 -14.63 4.65
C LEU A 91 -35.20 -16.14 4.34
N LEU A 92 -34.04 -16.67 3.95
CA LEU A 92 -33.81 -18.12 3.88
C LEU A 92 -32.37 -18.48 4.27
N ALA A 93 -31.97 -18.12 5.49
CA ALA A 93 -30.78 -18.64 6.16
C ALA A 93 -31.17 -19.13 7.56
N SER A 94 -32.13 -20.05 7.61
CA SER A 94 -32.52 -20.75 8.82
C SER A 94 -33.19 -22.06 8.41
N MET A 95 -32.45 -23.17 8.55
CA MET A 95 -32.87 -24.55 8.77
C MET A 95 -31.88 -25.50 8.09
N GLY A 96 -31.02 -26.12 8.90
CA GLY A 96 -30.36 -27.36 8.53
C GLY A 96 -31.32 -28.54 8.73
N ILE A 97 -31.18 -29.58 7.90
CA ILE A 97 -31.40 -31.00 8.21
C ILE A 97 -30.86 -31.84 7.03
N PHE A 98 -30.25 -32.97 7.39
CA PHE A 98 -29.69 -34.06 6.60
C PHE A 98 -30.62 -34.62 5.50
N THR A 99 -30.03 -35.22 4.44
CA THR A 99 -30.27 -36.63 4.03
C THR A 99 -29.24 -37.08 2.97
N ILE A 100 -28.68 -38.26 3.20
CA ILE A 100 -27.85 -39.08 2.31
C ILE A 100 -28.77 -39.78 1.30
N LEU A 101 -28.42 -39.79 0.01
CA LEU A 101 -28.78 -40.88 -0.91
C LEU A 101 -27.83 -40.92 -2.11
N SER A 102 -27.17 -42.07 -2.23
CA SER A 102 -26.32 -42.47 -3.35
C SER A 102 -27.20 -42.95 -4.51
N ALA A 103 -26.87 -42.59 -5.74
CA ALA A 103 -27.05 -43.45 -6.91
C ALA A 103 -26.11 -42.99 -8.03
N GLY A 104 -25.20 -43.87 -8.42
CA GLY A 104 -24.13 -43.58 -9.37
C GLY A 104 -24.57 -43.52 -10.83
N ARG A 105 -23.67 -42.99 -11.66
CA ARG A 105 -23.50 -43.41 -13.05
C ARG A 105 -22.12 -43.05 -13.59
N ASN A 106 -21.42 -44.12 -13.95
CA ASN A 106 -20.43 -44.30 -15.01
C ASN A 106 -19.14 -43.46 -15.06
N ARG A 107 -18.05 -44.13 -14.68
CA ARG A 107 -16.70 -43.89 -15.17
C ARG A 107 -16.66 -44.13 -16.68
N SER A 108 -16.22 -43.12 -17.44
CA SER A 108 -15.54 -43.36 -18.72
C SER A 108 -14.10 -42.88 -18.61
N SER A 109 -13.20 -43.78 -18.97
CA SER A 109 -11.76 -43.63 -19.00
C SER A 109 -11.34 -42.50 -19.94
N ARG A 110 -10.68 -41.47 -19.40
CA ARG A 110 -9.79 -40.62 -20.20
C ARG A 110 -8.37 -40.73 -19.67
N SER A 111 -7.52 -41.21 -20.56
CA SER A 111 -6.08 -41.39 -20.42
C SER A 111 -5.43 -40.22 -19.67
N THR A 112 -4.74 -40.54 -18.59
CA THR A 112 -3.77 -39.69 -17.90
C THR A 112 -2.62 -39.38 -18.86
N ARG A 113 -2.74 -38.27 -19.59
CA ARG A 113 -1.58 -37.64 -20.22
C ARG A 113 -0.77 -36.99 -19.11
N TRP A 114 0.24 -37.69 -18.63
CA TRP A 114 1.31 -37.12 -17.83
C TRP A 114 1.91 -35.94 -18.58
N ARG A 115 1.49 -34.72 -18.21
CA ARG A 115 2.14 -33.51 -18.67
C ARG A 115 3.41 -33.40 -17.82
N ALA A 116 4.54 -33.74 -18.44
CA ALA A 116 5.86 -33.52 -17.87
C ALA A 116 5.90 -32.12 -17.23
N LYS A 117 6.42 -32.04 -16.01
CA LYS A 117 6.73 -30.78 -15.32
C LYS A 117 7.74 -30.03 -16.17
N GLY A 118 7.22 -29.20 -17.08
CA GLY A 118 7.99 -28.26 -17.87
C GLY A 118 8.50 -27.15 -16.97
N ASN A 119 9.80 -26.89 -17.09
CA ASN A 119 10.61 -25.83 -16.49
C ASN A 119 9.80 -24.61 -16.00
N SER A 120 9.94 -24.25 -14.72
CA SER A 120 9.28 -23.08 -14.14
C SER A 120 9.82 -21.81 -14.81
N SER A 121 9.05 -21.24 -15.73
CA SER A 121 9.27 -19.86 -16.17
C SER A 121 9.17 -18.96 -14.94
N THR A 122 10.28 -18.39 -14.51
CA THR A 122 10.30 -17.29 -13.53
C THR A 122 9.41 -16.20 -14.10
N SER A 123 8.23 -16.02 -13.53
CA SER A 123 7.37 -14.91 -13.91
C SER A 123 8.13 -13.62 -13.69
N THR A 124 8.19 -12.76 -14.72
CA THR A 124 8.76 -11.41 -14.63
C THR A 124 7.92 -10.50 -13.73
N ASP A 125 6.69 -10.90 -13.41
CA ASP A 125 5.80 -10.14 -12.55
C ASP A 125 6.14 -10.34 -11.05
N PRO A 126 6.48 -9.27 -10.32
CA PRO A 126 6.83 -9.35 -8.90
C PRO A 126 5.78 -9.99 -8.00
N TRP A 127 4.50 -9.73 -8.28
CA TRP A 127 3.39 -10.19 -7.47
C TRP A 127 3.11 -11.68 -7.65
N VAL A 128 3.11 -12.15 -8.91
CA VAL A 128 3.03 -13.57 -9.26
C VAL A 128 4.24 -14.31 -8.70
N PHE A 129 5.45 -13.76 -8.84
CA PHE A 129 6.66 -14.34 -8.27
C PHE A 129 6.53 -14.56 -6.76
N ARG A 130 6.11 -13.53 -6.00
CA ARG A 130 5.92 -13.65 -4.53
C ARG A 130 4.91 -14.74 -4.18
N LYS A 131 3.78 -14.81 -4.89
CA LYS A 131 2.77 -15.86 -4.69
C LYS A 131 3.29 -17.26 -4.99
N GLN A 132 4.20 -17.42 -5.94
CA GLN A 132 4.87 -18.69 -6.21
C GLN A 132 5.88 -19.01 -5.11
N LEU A 133 6.65 -18.03 -4.65
CA LEU A 133 7.61 -18.18 -3.56
C LEU A 133 6.93 -18.67 -2.29
N GLN A 134 5.83 -18.04 -1.90
CA GLN A 134 5.01 -18.42 -0.73
C GLN A 134 4.42 -19.83 -0.80
N ARG A 135 4.39 -20.46 -1.98
CA ARG A 135 3.93 -21.84 -2.19
C ARG A 135 5.07 -22.85 -2.38
N SER A 136 6.31 -22.38 -2.45
CA SER A 136 7.48 -23.25 -2.61
C SER A 136 7.78 -24.05 -1.33
N ASP A 137 8.48 -25.17 -1.48
CA ASP A 137 8.84 -26.04 -0.36
C ASP A 137 9.81 -25.36 0.61
N ASN A 138 10.70 -24.52 0.09
CA ASN A 138 11.67 -23.75 0.86
C ASN A 138 11.10 -22.44 1.45
N TYR A 139 9.80 -22.39 1.75
CA TYR A 139 9.16 -21.26 2.41
C TYR A 139 8.52 -21.70 3.72
N TYR A 140 9.03 -21.18 4.83
CA TYR A 140 8.53 -21.51 6.16
C TYR A 140 7.16 -20.88 6.41
N ARG A 141 6.21 -21.71 6.84
CA ARG A 141 4.85 -21.31 7.19
C ARG A 141 4.63 -21.65 8.66
N PRO A 142 4.75 -20.67 9.56
CA PRO A 142 4.62 -20.93 10.99
C PRO A 142 3.18 -21.38 11.32
N ASP A 143 3.05 -22.38 12.19
CA ASP A 143 1.76 -22.84 12.65
C ASP A 143 1.15 -21.84 13.66
N ALA A 144 -0.18 -21.74 13.66
CA ALA A 144 -0.87 -20.74 14.46
C ALA A 144 -0.72 -20.98 15.97
N THR A 145 -0.50 -22.22 16.41
CA THR A 145 -0.41 -22.58 17.83
C THR A 145 0.95 -22.19 18.40
N SER A 146 2.04 -22.53 17.71
CA SER A 146 3.38 -22.13 18.08
C SER A 146 3.51 -20.61 18.13
N LEU A 147 2.96 -19.90 17.13
CA LEU A 147 2.98 -18.43 17.16
C LEU A 147 2.20 -17.82 18.33
N ARG A 148 1.07 -18.41 18.73
CA ARG A 148 0.34 -17.94 19.92
C ARG A 148 1.18 -18.12 21.18
N SER A 149 1.77 -19.30 21.36
CA SER A 149 2.65 -19.60 22.50
C SER A 149 3.85 -18.66 22.55
N MET A 150 4.52 -18.45 21.42
CA MET A 150 5.69 -17.58 21.35
C MET A 150 5.35 -16.12 21.66
N ARG A 151 4.21 -15.63 21.16
CA ARG A 151 3.75 -14.26 21.45
C ARG A 151 3.42 -14.05 22.91
N GLN A 152 2.82 -15.04 23.58
CA GLN A 152 2.58 -14.99 25.01
C GLN A 152 3.89 -14.84 25.78
N ARG A 153 4.89 -15.68 25.45
CA ARG A 153 6.21 -15.61 26.09
C ARG A 153 6.92 -14.27 25.86
N LEU A 154 6.79 -13.69 24.67
CA LEU A 154 7.35 -12.36 24.38
C LEU A 154 6.74 -11.27 25.26
N ARG A 155 5.43 -11.32 25.51
CA ARG A 155 4.77 -10.35 26.40
C ARG A 155 5.28 -10.47 27.84
N GLU A 156 5.44 -11.68 28.35
CA GLU A 156 5.98 -11.93 29.69
C GLU A 156 7.41 -11.40 29.86
N VAL A 157 8.24 -11.44 28.80
CA VAL A 157 9.62 -10.94 28.85
C VAL A 157 9.70 -9.42 28.69
N HIS A 158 8.75 -8.81 27.97
CA HIS A 158 8.79 -7.39 27.63
C HIS A 158 7.92 -6.49 28.52
N ASN A 159 6.96 -7.05 29.24
CA ASN A 159 6.16 -6.31 30.21
C ASN A 159 6.83 -6.36 31.58
N SER A 160 6.94 -5.20 32.24
CA SER A 160 7.36 -5.12 33.64
C SER A 160 6.14 -5.07 34.55
N SER A 161 6.28 -5.58 35.78
CA SER A 161 5.21 -5.49 36.80
C SER A 161 4.76 -4.06 37.06
N LEU A 162 5.68 -3.10 37.00
CA LEU A 162 5.38 -1.66 37.11
C LEU A 162 4.50 -1.16 35.96
N VAL A 163 4.76 -1.60 34.72
CA VAL A 163 3.92 -1.23 33.58
C VAL A 163 2.52 -1.83 33.73
N GLU A 164 2.42 -3.08 34.17
CA GLU A 164 1.13 -3.74 34.43
C GLU A 164 0.33 -3.06 35.55
N GLU A 165 1.01 -2.59 36.60
CA GLU A 165 0.42 -1.80 37.69
C GLU A 165 -0.14 -0.47 37.16
N ILE A 166 0.64 0.27 36.37
CA ILE A 166 0.19 1.55 35.78
C ILE A 166 -0.97 1.32 34.80
N GLN A 167 -0.93 0.25 34.00
CA GLN A 167 -2.00 -0.11 33.06
C GLN A 167 -3.31 -0.46 33.76
N SER A 168 -3.23 -1.11 34.93
CA SER A 168 -4.39 -1.49 35.72
C SER A 168 -4.95 -0.33 36.55
N SER A 169 -4.21 0.77 36.64
CA SER A 169 -4.60 1.96 37.40
C SER A 169 -5.54 2.87 36.59
N PRO A 170 -6.55 3.50 37.23
CA PRO A 170 -7.44 4.43 36.56
C PRO A 170 -6.68 5.52 35.81
N GLY A 171 -7.04 5.72 34.54
CA GLY A 171 -6.43 6.75 33.69
C GLY A 171 -4.99 6.46 33.26
N TYR A 172 -4.49 5.22 33.41
CA TYR A 172 -3.10 4.86 33.11
C TYR A 172 -2.10 5.68 33.92
N THR A 173 -2.44 6.00 35.17
CA THR A 173 -1.62 6.86 36.03
C THR A 173 -1.28 6.19 37.35
N LEU A 174 -0.05 6.39 37.82
CA LEU A 174 0.42 5.96 39.13
C LEU A 174 1.10 7.14 39.81
N THR A 175 0.68 7.48 41.03
CA THR A 175 1.30 8.56 41.82
C THR A 175 2.03 7.97 43.01
N VAL A 176 3.33 8.29 43.14
CA VAL A 176 4.18 7.87 44.26
C VAL A 176 4.76 9.14 44.89
N GLY A 177 4.33 9.45 46.12
CA GLY A 177 4.67 10.71 46.77
C GLY A 177 4.19 11.92 45.97
N ASN A 178 5.12 12.77 45.53
CA ASN A 178 4.86 13.94 44.70
C ASN A 178 5.14 13.72 43.20
N ILE A 179 5.38 12.47 42.76
CA ILE A 179 5.66 12.13 41.36
C ILE A 179 4.45 11.40 40.78
N THR A 180 3.99 11.82 39.59
CA THR A 180 2.93 11.13 38.84
C THR A 180 3.48 10.57 37.53
N PHE A 181 3.43 9.26 37.41
CA PHE A 181 3.68 8.53 36.17
C PHE A 181 2.40 8.47 35.35
N LYS A 182 2.50 8.75 34.05
CA LYS A 182 1.40 8.60 33.08
C LYS A 182 1.86 7.74 31.93
N LEU A 183 1.09 6.71 31.62
CA LEU A 183 1.36 5.81 30.50
C LEU A 183 0.40 6.11 29.36
N ALA A 184 0.91 6.12 28.14
CA ALA A 184 0.08 6.30 26.95
C ALA A 184 -0.87 5.09 26.80
N GLU A 185 -2.12 5.31 26.40
CA GLU A 185 -3.10 4.22 26.19
C GLU A 185 -2.59 3.18 25.18
N ALA A 186 -1.95 3.63 24.11
CA ALA A 186 -1.31 2.78 23.11
C ALA A 186 0.21 2.91 23.20
N HIS A 187 0.89 1.84 23.63
CA HIS A 187 2.35 1.77 23.73
C HIS A 187 2.84 0.34 23.50
N GLY A 188 4.16 0.18 23.32
CA GLY A 188 4.79 -1.12 23.14
C GLY A 188 4.68 -1.68 21.72
N PHE A 189 4.70 -3.01 21.60
CA PHE A 189 4.70 -3.69 20.31
C PHE A 189 3.30 -3.71 19.68
N CYS A 190 3.21 -3.24 18.44
CA CYS A 190 2.02 -3.48 17.65
C CYS A 190 1.94 -4.97 17.26
N TRP A 191 0.74 -5.41 16.85
CA TRP A 191 0.52 -6.81 16.45
C TRP A 191 1.50 -7.30 15.36
N GLY A 192 1.84 -6.43 14.40
CA GLY A 192 2.79 -6.75 13.33
C GLY A 192 4.21 -7.02 13.86
N VAL A 193 4.65 -6.20 14.82
CA VAL A 193 5.95 -6.35 15.49
C VAL A 193 5.97 -7.62 16.36
N GLU A 194 4.97 -7.83 17.21
CA GLU A 194 4.88 -9.06 18.02
C GLU A 194 4.96 -10.32 17.16
N ARG A 195 4.23 -10.32 16.03
CA ARG A 195 4.24 -11.42 15.07
C ARG A 195 5.62 -11.61 14.44
N ALA A 196 6.25 -10.53 13.99
CA ALA A 196 7.54 -10.63 13.31
C ALA A 196 8.63 -11.17 14.25
N VAL A 197 8.70 -10.64 15.46
CA VAL A 197 9.62 -11.10 16.51
C VAL A 197 9.32 -12.56 16.85
N ALA A 198 8.06 -12.94 17.07
CA ALA A 198 7.70 -14.32 17.37
C ALA A 198 8.15 -15.31 16.27
N ILE A 199 7.99 -14.95 15.00
CA ILE A 199 8.45 -15.79 13.89
C ILE A 199 9.98 -15.89 13.86
N ALA A 200 10.70 -14.80 14.14
CA ALA A 200 12.16 -14.81 14.19
C ALA A 200 12.68 -15.72 15.32
N TYR A 201 12.13 -15.62 16.54
CA TYR A 201 12.46 -16.54 17.64
C TYR A 201 12.10 -17.99 17.31
N GLU A 202 10.94 -18.21 16.69
CA GLU A 202 10.50 -19.54 16.29
C GLU A 202 11.40 -20.16 15.22
N SER A 203 12.00 -19.34 14.34
CA SER A 203 12.94 -19.83 13.32
C SER A 203 14.13 -20.56 13.94
N ARG A 204 14.70 -20.03 15.04
CA ARG A 204 15.77 -20.71 15.77
C ARG A 204 15.30 -21.99 16.43
N ARG A 205 14.11 -22.02 17.04
CA ARG A 205 13.56 -23.25 17.64
C ARG A 205 13.29 -24.33 16.61
N ARG A 206 12.79 -23.94 15.43
CA ARG A 206 12.41 -24.86 14.36
C ARG A 206 13.62 -25.45 13.64
N TYR A 207 14.70 -24.68 13.55
CA TYR A 207 15.93 -25.02 12.83
C TYR A 207 17.15 -24.88 13.75
N PRO A 208 17.25 -25.71 14.81
CA PRO A 208 18.31 -25.58 15.81
C PRO A 208 19.71 -25.73 15.20
N ASP A 209 19.87 -26.66 14.26
CA ASP A 209 21.16 -27.05 13.68
C ASP A 209 21.51 -26.29 12.38
N LYS A 210 20.66 -25.34 11.95
CA LYS A 210 20.91 -24.57 10.72
C LYS A 210 21.55 -23.23 11.03
N THR A 211 22.33 -22.75 10.06
CA THR A 211 22.75 -21.35 10.04
C THR A 211 21.54 -20.50 9.67
N ILE A 212 21.29 -19.47 10.49
CA ILE A 212 20.16 -18.55 10.30
C ILE A 212 20.72 -17.16 10.06
N TRP A 213 20.36 -16.59 8.92
CA TRP A 213 20.72 -15.25 8.51
C TRP A 213 19.50 -14.33 8.59
N MET A 214 19.72 -13.10 9.04
CA MET A 214 18.77 -12.02 8.96
C MET A 214 19.24 -11.06 7.88
N THR A 215 18.36 -10.74 6.94
CA THR A 215 18.74 -9.84 5.84
C THR A 215 18.99 -8.41 6.32
N ASN A 216 18.31 -8.00 7.39
CA ASN A 216 18.37 -6.72 8.10
C ASN A 216 17.85 -6.93 9.52
N GLU A 217 17.92 -5.90 10.37
CA GLU A 217 17.20 -5.87 11.65
C GLU A 217 15.74 -6.33 11.50
N VAL A 218 15.26 -7.22 12.37
CA VAL A 218 13.87 -7.72 12.28
C VAL A 218 12.87 -6.57 12.44
N ILE A 219 13.22 -5.64 13.33
CA ILE A 219 12.59 -4.36 13.63
C ILE A 219 13.67 -3.38 14.09
N HIS A 220 13.43 -2.07 14.03
CA HIS A 220 14.35 -1.05 14.55
C HIS A 220 14.33 -0.98 16.09
N ASN A 221 14.77 -2.06 16.74
CA ASN A 221 14.93 -2.16 18.18
C ASN A 221 16.23 -2.90 18.52
N PRO A 222 17.26 -2.19 19.01
CA PRO A 222 18.58 -2.78 19.23
C PRO A 222 18.59 -3.87 20.32
N THR A 223 17.67 -3.83 21.28
CA THR A 223 17.56 -4.86 22.33
C THR A 223 17.03 -6.16 21.75
N VAL A 224 15.98 -6.09 20.90
CA VAL A 224 15.42 -7.28 20.23
C VAL A 224 16.46 -7.89 19.28
N ASN A 225 17.12 -7.07 18.47
CA ASN A 225 18.14 -7.53 17.52
C ASN A 225 19.31 -8.22 18.22
N ARG A 226 19.79 -7.65 19.32
CA ARG A 226 20.86 -8.25 20.15
C ARG A 226 20.45 -9.57 20.78
N ASN A 227 19.18 -9.71 21.18
CA ASN A 227 18.69 -10.97 21.73
C ASN A 227 18.62 -12.06 20.65
N LEU A 228 18.28 -11.72 19.40
CA LEU A 228 18.34 -12.66 18.28
C LEU A 228 19.77 -13.07 17.95
N GLU A 229 20.73 -12.15 18.02
CA GLU A 229 22.17 -12.48 17.85
C GLU A 229 22.67 -13.42 18.93
N LYS A 230 22.27 -13.21 20.20
CA LYS A 230 22.58 -14.15 21.31
C LYS A 230 21.99 -15.55 21.08
N LEU A 231 20.93 -15.67 20.29
CA LEU A 231 20.37 -16.94 19.84
C LEU A 231 21.09 -17.50 18.60
N GLY A 232 22.23 -16.94 18.22
CA GLY A 232 23.05 -17.38 17.09
C GLY A 232 22.49 -17.01 15.72
N ILE A 233 21.51 -16.10 15.63
CA ILE A 233 21.04 -15.57 14.34
C ILE A 233 22.00 -14.48 13.88
N ARG A 234 22.56 -14.65 12.68
CA ARG A 234 23.60 -13.76 12.13
C ARG A 234 22.98 -12.75 11.16
N TYR A 235 23.61 -11.60 10.96
CA TYR A 235 23.20 -10.68 9.90
C TYR A 235 23.97 -10.95 8.61
N ILE A 236 23.28 -10.83 7.48
CA ILE A 236 23.95 -10.81 6.17
C ILE A 236 24.89 -9.59 6.14
N PRO A 237 26.20 -9.79 5.86
CA PRO A 237 27.16 -8.70 5.83
C PRO A 237 26.85 -7.75 4.67
N ARG A 238 27.37 -6.53 4.78
CA ARG A 238 27.26 -5.52 3.74
C ARG A 238 28.64 -5.16 3.22
N ASP A 239 28.73 -4.93 1.92
CA ASP A 239 29.96 -4.49 1.26
C ASP A 239 30.22 -2.98 1.46
N ALA A 240 31.31 -2.48 0.89
CA ALA A 240 31.69 -1.06 0.96
C ALA A 240 30.66 -0.12 0.30
N ALA A 241 29.83 -0.63 -0.62
CA ALA A 241 28.74 0.09 -1.25
C ALA A 241 27.41 -0.05 -0.49
N ASN A 242 27.45 -0.60 0.74
CA ASN A 242 26.30 -0.87 1.59
C ASN A 242 25.29 -1.86 0.98
N GLN A 243 25.72 -2.72 0.04
CA GLN A 243 24.89 -3.77 -0.54
C GLN A 243 25.00 -5.05 0.28
N LYS A 244 23.90 -5.79 0.41
CA LYS A 244 23.87 -7.08 1.13
C LYS A 244 24.63 -8.13 0.35
N ASP A 245 25.64 -8.73 0.96
CA ASP A 245 26.38 -9.83 0.37
C ASP A 245 25.71 -11.17 0.70
N PHE A 246 24.83 -11.62 -0.19
CA PHE A 246 24.16 -12.91 -0.06
C PHE A 246 25.08 -14.10 -0.32
N SER A 247 26.35 -13.92 -0.71
CA SER A 247 27.28 -15.02 -0.97
C SER A 247 27.46 -15.94 0.24
N VAL A 248 27.38 -15.38 1.45
CA VAL A 248 27.50 -16.10 2.73
C VAL A 248 26.37 -17.08 3.03
N ALA A 249 25.23 -16.96 2.35
CA ALA A 249 24.08 -17.84 2.55
C ALA A 249 24.11 -18.99 1.54
N GLU A 250 24.14 -20.22 2.06
CA GLU A 250 24.24 -21.45 1.29
C GLU A 250 22.89 -22.17 1.15
N ALA A 251 22.80 -23.12 0.21
CA ALA A 251 21.59 -23.91 0.03
C ALA A 251 21.22 -24.67 1.31
N GLY A 252 19.96 -24.54 1.75
CA GLY A 252 19.48 -25.15 2.98
C GLY A 252 19.72 -24.34 4.26
N ASP A 253 20.44 -23.20 4.21
CA ASP A 253 20.43 -22.20 5.28
C ASP A 253 19.04 -21.57 5.44
N VAL A 254 18.78 -20.94 6.58
CA VAL A 254 17.55 -20.20 6.83
C VAL A 254 17.82 -18.70 6.65
N VAL A 255 16.97 -18.01 5.90
CA VAL A 255 17.06 -16.55 5.74
C VAL A 255 15.76 -15.89 6.17
N VAL A 256 15.85 -15.00 7.16
CA VAL A 256 14.75 -14.25 7.74
C VAL A 256 14.62 -12.89 7.06
N LEU A 257 13.45 -12.62 6.49
CA LEU A 257 13.06 -11.32 5.95
C LEU A 257 12.42 -10.48 7.07
N PRO A 258 12.73 -9.18 7.19
CA PRO A 258 12.30 -8.34 8.31
C PRO A 258 10.82 -7.96 8.23
N ALA A 259 10.29 -7.33 9.29
CA ALA A 259 8.89 -6.92 9.37
C ALA A 259 8.50 -5.89 8.28
N PHE A 260 9.46 -5.11 7.80
CA PHE A 260 9.32 -4.10 6.75
C PHE A 260 9.19 -4.72 5.34
N GLY A 261 9.47 -6.01 5.21
CA GLY A 261 9.56 -6.71 3.94
C GLY A 261 10.94 -6.68 3.30
N ALA A 262 11.02 -7.27 2.11
CA ALA A 262 12.23 -7.35 1.32
C ALA A 262 11.92 -6.99 -0.14
N ALA A 263 12.89 -6.40 -0.82
CA ALA A 263 12.76 -6.08 -2.24
C ALA A 263 12.62 -7.37 -3.07
N VAL A 264 11.91 -7.29 -4.19
CA VAL A 264 11.67 -8.43 -5.08
C VAL A 264 12.98 -9.05 -5.57
N LYS A 265 13.97 -8.22 -5.89
CA LYS A 265 15.32 -8.67 -6.28
C LYS A 265 15.98 -9.52 -5.19
N GLU A 266 15.86 -9.13 -3.92
CA GLU A 266 16.40 -9.91 -2.79
C GLU A 266 15.70 -11.27 -2.69
N MET A 267 14.36 -11.30 -2.78
CA MET A 267 13.60 -12.55 -2.75
C MET A 267 13.93 -13.48 -3.92
N VAL A 268 14.17 -12.95 -5.12
CA VAL A 268 14.62 -13.71 -6.30
C VAL A 268 15.98 -14.34 -6.05
N GLU A 269 16.93 -13.57 -5.53
CA GLU A 269 18.28 -14.06 -5.23
C GLU A 269 18.27 -15.16 -4.17
N LEU A 270 17.51 -14.98 -3.09
CA LEU A 270 17.36 -15.98 -2.04
C LEU A 270 16.70 -17.26 -2.55
N LYS A 271 15.66 -17.14 -3.40
CA LYS A 271 15.04 -18.31 -4.04
C LYS A 271 16.06 -19.08 -4.89
N ARG A 272 16.89 -18.36 -5.66
CA ARG A 272 17.93 -18.95 -6.52
C ARG A 272 18.97 -19.72 -5.71
N LYS A 273 19.33 -19.22 -4.54
CA LYS A 273 20.28 -19.87 -3.61
C LYS A 273 19.73 -21.13 -2.94
N GLY A 274 18.44 -21.39 -3.02
CA GLY A 274 17.84 -22.57 -2.38
C GLY A 274 17.83 -22.50 -0.85
N VAL A 275 17.85 -21.29 -0.27
CA VAL A 275 17.67 -21.10 1.17
C VAL A 275 16.22 -21.33 1.59
N ILE A 276 16.02 -21.64 2.86
CA ILE A 276 14.71 -21.67 3.51
C ILE A 276 14.34 -20.24 3.89
N ILE A 277 13.28 -19.69 3.30
CA ILE A 277 12.83 -18.34 3.57
C ILE A 277 11.86 -18.32 4.74
N VAL A 278 12.16 -17.50 5.74
CA VAL A 278 11.28 -17.15 6.86
C VAL A 278 10.84 -15.70 6.70
N ASP A 279 9.61 -15.49 6.25
CA ASP A 279 9.09 -14.14 5.96
C ASP A 279 8.34 -13.57 7.17
N THR A 280 8.96 -12.59 7.84
CA THR A 280 8.34 -11.91 9.00
C THR A 280 7.55 -10.66 8.61
N THR A 281 7.42 -10.36 7.31
CA THR A 281 6.74 -9.14 6.81
C THR A 281 5.39 -8.94 7.50
N CYS A 282 5.18 -7.73 7.99
CA CYS A 282 3.92 -7.33 8.59
C CYS A 282 2.78 -7.45 7.55
N PRO A 283 1.67 -8.13 7.87
CA PRO A 283 0.54 -8.25 6.94
C PRO A 283 -0.05 -6.91 6.49
N TRP A 284 0.09 -5.86 7.31
CA TRP A 284 -0.31 -4.50 6.93
C TRP A 284 0.59 -3.90 5.84
N VAL A 285 1.89 -4.19 5.86
CA VAL A 285 2.83 -3.81 4.79
C VAL A 285 2.51 -4.58 3.52
N SER A 286 2.29 -5.90 3.61
CA SER A 286 1.89 -6.71 2.44
C SER A 286 0.55 -6.26 1.83
N LYS A 287 -0.34 -5.64 2.61
CA LYS A 287 -1.58 -5.05 2.11
C LYS A 287 -1.31 -3.85 1.20
N VAL A 288 -0.31 -3.02 1.49
CA VAL A 288 0.12 -1.90 0.62
C VAL A 288 0.56 -2.42 -0.74
N TRP A 289 1.30 -3.52 -0.79
CA TRP A 289 1.74 -4.14 -2.05
C TRP A 289 0.56 -4.61 -2.91
N SER A 290 -0.56 -4.99 -2.29
CA SER A 290 -1.80 -5.33 -3.02
C SER A 290 -2.43 -4.11 -3.71
N SER A 291 -2.26 -2.91 -3.14
CA SER A 291 -2.70 -1.66 -3.77
C SER A 291 -1.79 -1.27 -4.94
N VAL A 292 -0.47 -1.42 -4.77
CA VAL A 292 0.51 -1.20 -5.84
C VAL A 292 0.25 -2.11 -7.04
N GLU A 293 0.00 -3.40 -6.79
CA GLU A 293 -0.40 -4.37 -7.82
C GLU A 293 -1.69 -3.97 -8.56
N ARG A 294 -2.62 -3.29 -7.87
CA ARG A 294 -3.86 -2.79 -8.48
C ARG A 294 -3.60 -1.59 -9.39
N HIS A 295 -2.70 -0.69 -8.98
CA HIS A 295 -2.28 0.43 -9.82
C HIS A 295 -1.64 -0.09 -11.11
N LYS A 296 -0.74 -1.06 -11.00
CA LYS A 296 -0.13 -1.75 -12.14
C LYS A 296 -1.19 -2.27 -13.13
N LYS A 297 -2.20 -3.01 -12.65
CA LYS A 297 -3.28 -3.54 -13.50
C LYS A 297 -4.15 -2.48 -14.16
N GLY A 298 -4.24 -1.31 -13.56
CA GLY A 298 -4.98 -0.17 -14.10
C GLY A 298 -4.13 0.80 -14.91
N ASP A 299 -2.86 0.45 -15.18
CA ASP A 299 -1.88 1.33 -15.84
C ASP A 299 -1.70 2.68 -15.13
N TYR A 300 -1.82 2.69 -13.80
CA TYR A 300 -1.62 3.86 -12.96
C TYR A 300 -0.19 3.95 -12.43
N THR A 301 0.31 5.18 -12.34
CA THR A 301 1.52 5.48 -11.58
C THR A 301 1.23 5.47 -10.08
N SER A 302 2.06 4.76 -9.31
CA SER A 302 1.98 4.73 -7.85
C SER A 302 2.73 5.90 -7.24
N ILE A 303 2.02 6.83 -6.60
CA ILE A 303 2.63 7.85 -5.74
C ILE A 303 2.83 7.27 -4.35
N ILE A 304 4.09 7.10 -3.94
CA ILE A 304 4.48 6.49 -2.66
C ILE A 304 4.95 7.60 -1.72
N HIS A 305 4.24 7.82 -0.61
CA HIS A 305 4.71 8.72 0.43
C HIS A 305 5.71 7.99 1.34
N GLY A 306 6.98 8.41 1.34
CA GLY A 306 8.03 7.78 2.14
C GLY A 306 9.44 8.31 1.87
N LYS A 307 10.38 7.84 2.68
CA LYS A 307 11.82 8.08 2.50
C LYS A 307 12.36 7.02 1.54
N SER A 308 12.96 7.40 0.41
CA SER A 308 13.40 6.44 -0.63
C SER A 308 14.38 5.39 -0.12
N LYS A 309 15.20 5.76 0.85
CA LYS A 309 16.21 4.87 1.44
C LYS A 309 15.67 4.00 2.59
N HIS A 310 14.40 4.16 2.99
CA HIS A 310 13.80 3.34 4.04
C HIS A 310 13.40 1.97 3.49
N GLU A 311 13.66 0.92 4.24
CA GLU A 311 13.53 -0.48 3.79
C GLU A 311 12.11 -0.81 3.33
N GLU A 312 11.09 -0.33 4.06
CA GLU A 312 9.69 -0.51 3.68
C GLU A 312 9.35 0.18 2.34
N THR A 313 9.93 1.34 2.08
CA THR A 313 9.74 2.08 0.83
C THR A 313 10.41 1.36 -0.33
N ILE A 314 11.66 0.89 -0.14
CA ILE A 314 12.39 0.10 -1.14
C ILE A 314 11.65 -1.21 -1.45
N ALA A 315 11.16 -1.91 -0.43
CA ALA A 315 10.39 -3.13 -0.61
C ALA A 315 9.10 -2.83 -1.39
N THR A 316 8.36 -1.80 -0.99
CA THR A 316 7.09 -1.40 -1.63
C THR A 316 7.26 -0.96 -3.08
N SER A 317 8.24 -0.11 -3.37
CA SER A 317 8.50 0.36 -4.74
C SER A 317 8.95 -0.77 -5.66
N SER A 318 9.60 -1.81 -5.13
CA SER A 318 10.01 -2.98 -5.94
C SER A 318 8.84 -3.82 -6.49
N PHE A 319 7.62 -3.64 -5.95
CA PHE A 319 6.40 -4.25 -6.51
C PHE A 319 5.68 -3.35 -7.51
N ALA A 320 6.06 -2.06 -7.60
CA ALA A 320 5.46 -1.12 -8.52
C ALA A 320 6.12 -1.21 -9.90
N GLU A 321 5.32 -1.01 -10.95
CA GLU A 321 5.85 -0.86 -12.31
C GLU A 321 6.26 0.60 -12.54
N LYS A 322 5.30 1.52 -12.45
CA LYS A 322 5.51 2.97 -12.49
C LYS A 322 5.33 3.56 -11.10
N TYR A 323 6.32 4.30 -10.60
CA TYR A 323 6.21 4.96 -9.31
C TYR A 323 7.00 6.26 -9.20
N LEU A 324 6.54 7.11 -8.29
CA LEU A 324 7.26 8.28 -7.78
C LEU A 324 7.15 8.31 -6.25
N ILE A 325 8.27 8.51 -5.56
CA ILE A 325 8.33 8.58 -4.11
C ILE A 325 8.41 10.05 -3.69
N LEU A 326 7.51 10.45 -2.79
CA LEU A 326 7.43 11.80 -2.22
C LEU A 326 7.71 11.75 -0.72
N LYS A 327 8.39 12.74 -0.17
CA LYS A 327 8.82 12.78 1.24
C LYS A 327 7.82 13.53 2.10
N ASP A 328 7.28 14.63 1.57
CA ASP A 328 6.45 15.56 2.32
C ASP A 328 5.43 16.27 1.42
N LEU A 329 4.63 17.14 2.04
CA LEU A 329 3.61 17.93 1.36
C LEU A 329 4.20 18.88 0.31
N LYS A 330 5.41 19.42 0.53
CA LYS A 330 6.04 20.36 -0.41
C LYS A 330 6.40 19.66 -1.72
N GLU A 331 6.89 18.42 -1.63
CA GLU A 331 7.13 17.60 -2.83
C GLU A 331 5.82 17.25 -3.54
N ALA A 332 4.75 16.93 -2.82
CA ALA A 332 3.44 16.68 -3.43
C ALA A 332 2.87 17.92 -4.14
N GLU A 333 2.94 19.09 -3.51
CA GLU A 333 2.54 20.36 -4.11
C GLU A 333 3.36 20.68 -5.36
N TYR A 334 4.67 20.40 -5.34
CA TYR A 334 5.53 20.57 -6.49
C TYR A 334 5.07 19.69 -7.66
N VAL A 335 4.78 18.41 -7.42
CA VAL A 335 4.27 17.49 -8.45
C VAL A 335 2.94 17.98 -9.02
N CYS A 336 2.00 18.40 -8.17
CA CYS A 336 0.73 18.98 -8.64
C CYS A 336 0.95 20.22 -9.51
N LYS A 337 1.85 21.12 -9.11
CA LYS A 337 2.19 22.32 -9.89
C LYS A 337 2.84 21.96 -11.23
N PHE A 338 3.72 20.95 -11.24
CA PHE A 338 4.33 20.43 -12.47
C PHE A 338 3.26 19.88 -13.42
N MET A 339 2.36 19.04 -12.93
CA MET A 339 1.28 18.43 -13.73
C MET A 339 0.33 19.45 -14.37
N LEU A 340 0.02 20.52 -13.64
CA LEU A 340 -0.89 21.57 -14.10
C LEU A 340 -0.20 22.64 -14.96
N ASN A 341 1.13 22.61 -15.09
CA ASN A 341 1.86 23.61 -15.85
C ASN A 341 1.75 23.33 -17.37
N LYS A 342 1.31 24.34 -18.13
CA LYS A 342 1.16 24.26 -19.59
C LYS A 342 2.49 24.14 -20.35
N ASN A 343 3.61 24.50 -19.72
CA ASN A 343 4.96 24.44 -20.29
C ASN A 343 5.82 23.42 -19.53
N ARG A 344 5.21 22.35 -19.01
CA ARG A 344 5.89 21.35 -18.17
C ARG A 344 7.02 20.61 -18.88
N GLU A 345 7.03 20.58 -20.21
CA GLU A 345 8.11 20.05 -21.04
C GLU A 345 9.44 20.76 -20.74
N GLN A 346 9.40 22.05 -20.42
CA GLN A 346 10.58 22.86 -20.09
C GLN A 346 11.08 22.62 -18.64
N LEU A 347 10.30 21.91 -17.82
CA LEU A 347 10.58 21.68 -16.41
C LEU A 347 11.07 20.25 -16.11
N VAL A 348 11.22 19.41 -17.13
CA VAL A 348 11.62 17.99 -16.95
C VAL A 348 12.99 17.87 -16.30
N ASP A 349 13.98 18.66 -16.73
CA ASP A 349 15.31 18.63 -16.13
C ASP A 349 15.27 19.04 -14.65
N ALA A 350 14.57 20.14 -14.35
CA ALA A 350 14.37 20.60 -12.97
C ALA A 350 13.59 19.57 -12.10
N PHE A 351 12.71 18.79 -12.71
CA PHE A 351 12.00 17.71 -12.03
C PHE A 351 12.99 16.62 -11.61
N PHE A 352 13.88 16.17 -12.49
CA PHE A 352 14.88 15.14 -12.17
C PHE A 352 16.00 15.63 -11.26
N GLU A 353 16.33 16.92 -11.27
CA GLU A 353 17.19 17.52 -10.25
C GLU A 353 16.56 17.44 -8.86
N LYS A 354 15.23 17.67 -8.79
CA LYS A 354 14.50 17.62 -7.53
C LYS A 354 14.27 16.19 -7.02
N PHE A 355 14.00 15.26 -7.94
CA PHE A 355 13.75 13.85 -7.64
C PHE A 355 14.87 13.00 -8.23
N PRO A 356 15.91 12.64 -7.45
CA PRO A 356 17.00 11.79 -7.94
C PRO A 356 16.54 10.36 -8.27
N ALA A 357 17.40 9.58 -8.93
CA ALA A 357 17.09 8.26 -9.50
C ALA A 357 16.56 7.20 -8.50
N ASP A 358 16.80 7.36 -7.18
CA ASP A 358 16.24 6.48 -6.16
C ASP A 358 14.77 6.81 -5.80
N ARG A 359 14.18 7.83 -6.44
CA ARG A 359 12.82 8.32 -6.17
C ARG A 359 11.78 7.86 -7.18
N TYR A 360 12.16 7.31 -8.33
CA TYR A 360 11.22 6.92 -9.38
C TYR A 360 11.58 5.57 -10.02
N SER A 361 10.65 4.98 -10.77
CA SER A 361 10.86 3.72 -11.49
C SER A 361 11.79 3.87 -12.70
N VAL A 362 12.51 2.81 -13.07
CA VAL A 362 13.33 2.83 -14.30
C VAL A 362 12.45 3.15 -15.51
N GLY A 363 12.87 4.10 -16.33
CA GLY A 363 12.12 4.54 -17.52
C GLY A 363 10.95 5.48 -17.21
N PHE A 364 10.85 6.02 -15.99
CA PHE A 364 9.83 7.00 -15.63
C PHE A 364 9.95 8.28 -16.47
N ASP A 365 8.87 8.66 -17.11
CA ASP A 365 8.75 9.91 -17.86
C ASP A 365 7.69 10.80 -17.17
N PRO A 366 8.07 11.92 -16.52
CA PRO A 366 7.12 12.77 -15.82
C PRO A 366 6.08 13.42 -16.73
N LEU A 367 6.26 13.46 -18.06
CA LEU A 367 5.25 14.00 -18.98
C LEU A 367 4.15 12.99 -19.33
N VAL A 368 4.48 11.70 -19.24
CA VAL A 368 3.59 10.58 -19.60
C VAL A 368 3.01 9.91 -18.36
N ASP A 369 3.84 9.73 -17.33
CA ASP A 369 3.52 8.98 -16.12
C ASP A 369 2.87 9.84 -15.02
N LEU A 370 2.80 11.18 -15.20
CA LEU A 370 2.06 12.13 -14.35
C LEU A 370 1.01 12.88 -15.16
#